data_AF-A0A527ZMS1-F1
#
_entry.id   AF-A0A527ZMS1-F1
#
_cell.length_a   1.000
_cell.length_b   1.000
_cell.length_c   1.000
_cell.angle_alpha   90.00
_cell.angle_beta   90.00
_cell.angle_gamma   90.00
#
_symmetry.space_group_name_H-M   'P 1'
#
loop_
_entity.id
_entity.type
_entity.pdbx_description
1 polymer ?
#
loop_
_entity_poly.entity_id
_entity_poly.type
_entity_poly.pdbx_seq_one_letter_code
_entity_poly.pdbx_strand_id
1 'polypeptide(L)'
;MNALPAPATGIPAGSLNPTVSDRTSRATRILQAAKQIMPFLERGRPIGASDLRPIMTHAFDGSDAEGCWVWKDAYEACEAAQVLFLRKFGPVILGRSQTPAGALAMLA
;
A
#
# COMPACT_ATOMS: atom_id res chain seq x y z
N MET A 1 -29.69 35.76 -29.26
CA MET A 1 -29.16 34.45 -29.70
C MET A 1 -28.84 33.64 -28.45
N ASN A 2 -29.72 32.71 -28.07
CA ASN A 2 -29.51 31.85 -26.89
C ASN A 2 -29.05 30.48 -27.38
N ALA A 3 -27.83 30.09 -27.02
CA ALA A 3 -27.32 28.74 -27.27
C ALA A 3 -27.89 27.79 -26.20
N LEU A 4 -28.50 26.68 -26.64
CA LEU A 4 -28.90 25.57 -25.78
C LEU A 4 -27.64 24.79 -25.35
N PRO A 5 -27.50 24.38 -24.08
CA PRO A 5 -26.46 23.42 -23.70
C PRO A 5 -26.85 21.99 -24.10
N ALA A 6 -25.87 21.26 -24.63
CA ALA A 6 -25.94 19.85 -25.03
C ALA A 6 -26.17 18.92 -23.81
N PRO A 7 -26.77 17.72 -24.00
CA PRO A 7 -26.97 16.79 -22.91
C PRO A 7 -25.63 16.24 -22.41
N ALA A 8 -25.41 16.34 -21.10
CA ALA A 8 -24.33 15.65 -20.41
C ALA A 8 -24.60 14.13 -20.48
N THR A 9 -23.75 13.42 -21.21
CA THR A 9 -23.70 11.97 -21.22
C THR A 9 -23.38 11.50 -19.81
N GLY A 10 -24.34 10.83 -19.16
CA GLY A 10 -24.17 10.28 -17.82
C GLY A 10 -23.01 9.29 -17.79
N ILE A 11 -22.07 9.49 -16.87
CA ILE A 11 -21.07 8.48 -16.52
C ILE A 11 -21.84 7.28 -15.95
N PRO A 12 -21.71 6.06 -16.50
CA PRO A 12 -22.28 4.91 -15.84
C PRO A 12 -21.56 4.75 -14.50
N ALA A 13 -22.32 4.79 -13.41
CA ALA A 13 -21.84 4.40 -12.09
C ALA A 13 -21.48 2.90 -12.15
N GLY A 14 -20.24 2.62 -12.56
CA GLY A 14 -19.67 1.28 -12.61
C GLY A 14 -19.70 0.67 -11.21
N SER A 15 -20.22 -0.55 -11.13
CA SER A 15 -20.42 -1.36 -9.92
C SER A 15 -19.36 -1.11 -8.84
N LEU A 16 -19.76 -0.49 -7.73
CA LEU A 16 -18.89 -0.16 -6.58
C LEU A 16 -18.44 -1.39 -5.76
N ASN A 17 -18.73 -2.61 -6.21
CA ASN A 17 -18.32 -3.83 -5.53
C ASN A 17 -17.33 -4.65 -6.36
N PRO A 18 -16.03 -4.64 -6.00
CA PRO A 18 -15.04 -5.52 -6.62
C PRO A 18 -15.39 -6.99 -6.32
N THR A 19 -15.25 -7.84 -7.33
CA THR A 19 -15.47 -9.29 -7.20
C THR A 19 -14.41 -9.91 -6.28
N VAL A 20 -14.65 -11.12 -5.75
CA VAL A 20 -13.67 -11.83 -4.90
C VAL A 20 -12.34 -12.05 -5.63
N SER A 21 -12.38 -12.32 -6.93
CA SER A 21 -11.19 -12.48 -7.78
C SER A 21 -10.40 -11.18 -7.89
N ASP A 22 -11.08 -10.05 -8.07
CA ASP A 22 -10.45 -8.73 -8.13
C ASP A 22 -9.80 -8.35 -6.79
N ARG A 23 -10.50 -8.58 -5.67
CA ARG A 23 -9.94 -8.37 -4.33
C ARG A 23 -8.70 -9.23 -4.07
N THR A 24 -8.73 -10.51 -4.47
CA THR A 24 -7.58 -11.42 -4.33
C THR A 24 -6.40 -10.96 -5.19
N SER A 25 -6.68 -10.52 -6.42
CA SER A 25 -5.68 -9.97 -7.33
C SER A 25 -5.01 -8.73 -6.73
N ARG A 26 -5.81 -7.83 -6.17
CA ARG A 26 -5.35 -6.61 -5.52
C ARG A 26 -4.53 -6.87 -4.26
N ALA A 27 -4.99 -7.76 -3.38
CA ALA A 27 -4.24 -8.17 -2.19
C ALA A 27 -2.87 -8.79 -2.54
N THR A 28 -2.80 -9.55 -3.63
CA THR A 28 -1.55 -10.11 -4.14
C THR A 28 -0.56 -9.00 -4.55
N ARG A 29 -1.05 -7.98 -5.26
CA ARG A 29 -0.24 -6.81 -5.64
C ARG A 29 0.24 -5.99 -4.45
N ILE A 30 -0.63 -5.77 -3.47
CA ILE A 30 -0.27 -5.12 -2.20
C ILE A 30 0.84 -5.90 -1.48
N LEU A 31 0.73 -7.23 -1.40
CA LEU A 31 1.77 -8.06 -0.80
C LEU A 31 3.09 -8.00 -1.60
N GLN A 32 3.03 -7.93 -2.92
CA GLN A 32 4.23 -7.74 -3.77
C GLN A 32 4.89 -6.38 -3.51
N ALA A 33 4.12 -5.30 -3.39
CA ALA A 33 4.62 -3.98 -3.01
C ALA A 33 5.24 -4.00 -1.60
N ALA A 34 4.57 -4.64 -0.63
CA ALA A 34 5.06 -4.76 0.74
C ALA A 34 6.44 -5.44 0.81
N LYS A 35 6.67 -6.49 0.01
CA LYS A 35 7.98 -7.14 -0.11
C LYS A 35 9.07 -6.21 -0.68
N GLN A 36 8.71 -5.29 -1.57
CA GLN A 36 9.64 -4.28 -2.11
C GLN A 36 9.91 -3.13 -1.11
N ILE A 37 8.94 -2.82 -0.24
CA ILE A 37 9.08 -1.81 0.83
C ILE A 37 9.92 -2.35 1.99
N MET A 38 9.82 -3.64 2.32
CA MET A 38 10.50 -4.26 3.47
C MET A 38 12.00 -3.90 3.59
N PRO A 39 12.82 -3.91 2.53
CA PRO A 39 14.23 -3.49 2.60
C PRO A 39 14.46 -2.05 3.10
N PHE A 40 13.49 -1.14 2.94
CA PHE A 40 13.57 0.22 3.47
C PHE A 40 13.50 0.20 5.01
N LEU A 41 12.56 -0.56 5.56
CA LEU A 41 12.42 -0.76 7.01
C LEU A 41 13.66 -1.44 7.60
N GLU A 42 14.20 -2.45 6.92
CA GLU A 42 15.44 -3.14 7.34
C GLU A 42 16.65 -2.21 7.45
N ARG A 43 16.67 -1.13 6.66
CA ARG A 43 17.73 -0.11 6.66
C ARG A 43 17.40 1.09 7.53
N GLY A 44 16.27 1.10 8.23
CA GLY A 44 15.80 2.26 8.99
C GLY A 44 15.59 3.51 8.11
N ARG A 45 15.31 3.33 6.81
CA ARG A 45 15.11 4.45 5.89
C ARG A 45 13.66 4.94 5.92
N PRO A 46 13.42 6.26 5.97
CA PRO A 46 12.09 6.81 5.80
C PRO A 46 11.58 6.49 4.38
N ILE A 47 10.27 6.29 4.26
CA ILE A 47 9.58 5.96 3.02
C ILE A 47 8.68 7.14 2.67
N GLY A 48 8.98 7.83 1.58
CA GLY A 48 8.20 8.96 1.09
C GLY A 48 7.33 8.60 -0.11
N ALA A 49 6.48 9.54 -0.52
CA ALA A 49 5.62 9.38 -1.69
C ALA A 49 6.41 9.18 -3.00
N SER A 50 7.65 9.68 -3.08
CA SER A 50 8.58 9.46 -4.20
C SER A 50 9.14 8.03 -4.24
N ASP A 51 9.25 7.35 -3.09
CA ASP A 51 9.64 5.94 -3.04
C ASP A 51 8.41 5.04 -3.34
N LEU A 52 7.24 5.40 -2.79
CA LEU A 52 6.03 4.59 -2.93
C LEU A 52 5.48 4.54 -4.35
N ARG A 53 5.42 5.66 -5.06
CA ARG A 53 4.88 5.69 -6.44
C ARG A 53 5.52 4.66 -7.37
N PRO A 54 6.86 4.61 -7.55
CA PRO A 54 7.45 3.63 -8.45
C PRO A 54 7.23 2.18 -7.99
N ILE A 55 7.25 1.91 -6.68
CA ILE A 55 7.00 0.56 -6.14
C ILE A 55 5.56 0.11 -6.44
N MET A 56 4.59 1.00 -6.20
CA MET A 56 3.17 0.71 -6.41
C MET A 56 2.86 0.59 -7.90
N THR A 57 3.38 1.49 -8.74
CA THR A 57 3.22 1.42 -10.19
C THR A 57 3.76 0.12 -10.76
N HIS A 58 4.92 -0.34 -10.28
CA HIS A 58 5.49 -1.63 -10.67
C HIS A 58 4.64 -2.81 -10.18
N ALA A 59 4.11 -2.76 -8.96
CA ALA A 59 3.28 -3.85 -8.42
C ALA A 59 1.88 -3.94 -9.05
N PHE A 60 1.35 -2.81 -9.53
CA PHE A 60 0.01 -2.71 -10.12
C PHE A 60 -0.02 -2.66 -11.64
N ASP A 61 1.14 -2.71 -12.30
CA ASP A 61 1.29 -2.58 -13.76
C ASP A 61 0.65 -1.30 -14.31
N GLY A 62 0.69 -0.21 -13.55
CA GLY A 62 0.08 1.08 -13.90
C GLY A 62 0.02 2.07 -12.74
N SER A 63 -0.21 3.34 -13.04
CA SER A 63 -0.08 4.47 -12.10
C SER A 63 -1.36 4.80 -11.32
N ASP A 64 -1.22 5.61 -10.26
CA ASP A 64 -2.37 6.19 -9.54
C ASP A 64 -3.18 7.16 -10.41
N ALA A 65 -2.52 7.84 -11.37
CA ALA A 65 -3.19 8.73 -12.33
C ALA A 65 -4.07 7.98 -13.34
N GLU A 66 -3.72 6.73 -13.67
CA GLU A 66 -4.51 5.84 -14.53
C GLU A 66 -5.61 5.10 -13.74
N GLY A 67 -5.64 5.25 -12.42
CA GLY A 67 -6.59 4.57 -11.54
C GLY A 67 -6.27 3.10 -11.27
N CYS A 68 -5.08 2.63 -11.61
CA CYS A 68 -4.66 1.24 -11.36
C CYS A 68 -4.55 0.93 -9.85
N TRP A 69 -4.21 1.94 -9.05
CA TRP A 69 -4.18 1.89 -7.59
C TRP A 69 -4.53 3.26 -7.00
N VAL A 70 -4.85 3.29 -5.71
CA VAL A 70 -5.11 4.53 -4.94
C VAL A 70 -4.16 4.58 -3.74
N TRP A 71 -3.97 5.75 -3.16
CA TRP A 71 -3.07 5.93 -2.00
C TRP A 71 -3.37 5.02 -0.81
N LYS A 72 -4.63 4.59 -0.64
CA LYS A 72 -4.99 3.58 0.35
C LYS A 72 -4.26 2.25 0.17
N ASP A 73 -4.02 1.80 -1.07
CA ASP A 73 -3.26 0.56 -1.33
C ASP A 73 -1.81 0.70 -0.92
N ALA A 74 -1.24 1.88 -1.13
CA ALA A 74 0.13 2.17 -0.74
C ALA A 74 0.27 2.14 0.79
N TYR A 75 -0.73 2.63 1.52
CA TYR A 75 -0.78 2.52 2.98
C TYR A 75 -0.93 1.07 3.44
N GLU A 76 -1.83 0.29 2.81
CA GLU A 76 -1.98 -1.15 3.10
C GLU A 76 -0.68 -1.92 2.82
N ALA A 77 0.07 -1.54 1.78
CA ALA A 77 1.38 -2.13 1.49
C ALA A 77 2.44 -1.76 2.56
N CYS A 78 2.39 -0.54 3.11
CA CYS A 78 3.26 -0.13 4.22
C CYS A 78 2.96 -0.91 5.51
N GLU A 79 1.68 -1.06 5.86
CA GLU A 79 1.24 -1.87 7.01
C GLU A 79 1.66 -3.33 6.85
N ALA A 80 1.43 -3.91 5.67
CA ALA A 80 1.88 -5.26 5.37
C ALA A 80 3.41 -5.40 5.45
N ALA A 81 4.18 -4.39 5.01
CA ALA A 81 5.63 -4.39 5.14
C ALA A 81 6.09 -4.36 6.61
N GLN A 82 5.41 -3.60 7.47
CA GLN A 82 5.67 -3.61 8.92
C GLN A 82 5.36 -4.98 9.55
N VAL A 83 4.26 -5.63 9.15
CA VAL A 83 3.94 -6.99 9.58
C VAL A 83 5.03 -7.98 9.13
N LEU A 84 5.50 -7.89 7.89
CA LEU A 84 6.59 -8.73 7.39
C LEU A 84 7.89 -8.48 8.16
N PHE A 85 8.22 -7.22 8.46
CA PHE A 85 9.36 -6.85 9.28
C PHE A 85 9.27 -7.47 10.68
N LEU A 86 8.14 -7.32 11.37
CA LEU A 86 7.93 -7.89 12.71
C LEU A 86 7.94 -9.42 12.69
N ARG A 87 7.44 -10.07 11.62
CA ARG A 87 7.55 -11.54 11.48
C ARG A 87 9.00 -12.00 11.37
N LYS A 88 9.87 -11.20 10.76
CA LYS A 88 11.30 -11.53 10.58
C LYS A 88 12.14 -11.17 11.80
N PHE A 89 11.97 -9.98 12.36
CA PHE A 89 12.83 -9.44 13.41
C PHE A 89 12.20 -9.41 14.80
N GLY A 90 10.88 -9.62 14.91
CA GLY A 90 10.15 -9.65 16.17
C GLY A 90 10.73 -10.60 17.22
N PRO A 91 11.09 -11.86 16.88
CA PRO A 91 11.75 -12.76 17.83
C PRO A 91 13.07 -12.20 18.39
N VAL A 92 13.84 -11.50 17.57
CA VAL A 92 15.11 -10.88 17.99
C VAL A 92 14.86 -9.65 18.87
N ILE A 93 13.87 -8.83 18.53
CA ILE A 93 13.45 -7.66 19.32
C ILE A 93 12.96 -8.12 20.70
N LEU A 94 12.06 -9.11 20.74
CA LEU A 94 11.53 -9.66 21.99
C LEU A 94 12.60 -10.42 22.79
N GLY A 95 13.56 -11.08 22.15
CA GLY A 95 14.68 -11.72 22.85
C GLY A 95 15.68 -10.74 23.47
N ARG A 96 15.74 -9.49 22.99
CA ARG A 96 16.63 -8.44 23.51
C ARG A 96 15.99 -7.55 24.56
N SER A 97 14.67 -7.62 24.76
CA SER A 97 13.95 -6.84 25.76
C SER A 97 13.23 -7.74 26.76
N GLN A 98 13.39 -7.46 28.05
CA GLN A 98 12.68 -8.15 29.13
C GLN A 98 11.29 -7.54 29.41
N THR A 99 10.93 -6.44 28.75
CA THR A 99 9.64 -5.76 28.95
C THR A 99 8.99 -5.37 27.62
N PRO A 100 7.65 -5.25 27.56
CA PRO A 100 6.96 -4.72 26.37
C PRO A 100 7.42 -3.30 26.02
N ALA A 101 7.67 -2.45 27.03
CA ALA A 101 8.15 -1.08 26.82
C ALA A 101 9.55 -1.04 26.18
N GLY A 102 10.46 -1.91 26.61
CA GLY A 102 11.79 -2.01 25.99
C GLY A 102 11.74 -2.54 24.56
N ALA A 103 10.80 -3.43 24.24
CA ALA A 103 10.61 -3.92 22.88
C ALA A 103 10.06 -2.81 21.95
N LEU A 104 9.13 -2.00 22.45
CA LEU A 104 8.62 -0.83 21.73
C LEU A 104 9.72 0.23 21.51
N ALA A 105 10.59 0.46 22.49
CA ALA A 105 11.70 1.40 22.36
C ALA A 105 12.68 1.01 21.25
N MET A 106 12.78 -0.27 20.90
CA MET A 106 13.59 -0.75 19.78
C MET A 106 12.95 -0.55 18.39
N LEU A 107 11.67 -0.17 18.34
CA LEU A 107 10.92 0.13 17.12
C LEU A 107 10.78 1.64 16.84
N ALA A 108 11.20 2.47 17.80
CA ALA A 108 11.06 3.93 17.78
C ALA A 108 12.19 4.63 17.02
#